data_AF-A0A932ZXU0-F1
#
_entry.id   AF-A0A932ZXU0-F1
#
_cell.length_a   1.000
_cell.length_b   1.000
_cell.length_c   1.000
_cell.angle_alpha   90.00
_cell.angle_beta   90.00
_cell.angle_gamma   90.00
#
_symmetry.space_group_name_H-M   'P 1'
#
loop_
_entity.id
_entity.type
_entity.pdbx_description
1 polymer ?
#
loop_
_entity_poly.entity_id
_entity_poly.type
_entity_poly.pdbx_seq_one_letter_code
_entity_poly.pdbx_strand_id
1 'polypeptide(L)' 'ALILKDVGVLYQTMYLVAAAMGLSPCALGGGDADLLTRAIGIPYHVESAVGEFLLGSRRL' A
#
# COMPACT_ATOMS: atom_id res chain seq x y z
N ALA A 1 6.29 15.94 -1.80
CA ALA A 1 7.08 14.73 -2.12
C ALA A 1 7.57 13.94 -0.89
N LEU A 2 7.53 14.48 0.35
CA LEU A 2 7.99 13.75 1.54
C LEU A 2 7.17 12.48 1.81
N ILE A 3 5.84 12.60 1.84
CA ILE A 3 4.93 11.46 2.06
C ILE A 3 5.17 10.33 1.06
N LEU A 4 5.41 10.63 -0.23
CA LEU A 4 5.70 9.60 -1.24
C LEU A 4 7.05 8.90 -1.00
N LYS A 5 8.03 9.58 -0.39
CA LYS A 5 9.27 8.94 0.07
C LYS A 5 9.02 8.05 1.28
N ASP A 6 8.18 8.49 2.21
CA ASP A 6 7.77 7.69 3.38
C ASP A 6 7.03 6.42 2.93
N VAL A 7 6.15 6.53 1.93
CA VAL A 7 5.49 5.38 1.27
C VAL A 7 6.54 4.43 0.67
N GLY A 8 7.56 4.96 -0.02
CA GLY A 8 8.66 4.15 -0.55
C GLY A 8 9.45 3.41 0.54
N VAL A 9 9.72 4.06 1.67
CA VAL A 9 10.34 3.42 2.84
C VAL A 9 9.46 2.29 3.37
N LEU A 10 8.16 2.55 3.54
CA LEU A 10 7.20 1.58 4.04
C LEU A 10 7.07 0.37 3.10
N TYR A 11 6.95 0.59 1.80
CA TYR A 11 6.90 -0.49 0.80
C TYR A 11 8.11 -1.41 0.91
N GLN A 12 9.31 -0.85 1.03
CA GLN A 12 10.51 -1.65 1.14
C GLN A 12 10.54 -2.45 2.45
N THR A 13 10.11 -1.85 3.56
CA THR A 13 9.94 -2.57 4.82
C THR A 13 8.96 -3.74 4.67
N MET A 14 7.81 -3.52 4.05
CA MET A 14 6.80 -4.56 3.81
C MET A 14 7.33 -5.68 2.91
N TYR A 15 8.09 -5.36 1.86
CA TYR A 15 8.75 -6.35 1.00
C TYR A 15 9.69 -7.25 1.79
N LEU A 16 10.57 -6.67 2.63
CA LEU A 16 11.54 -7.43 3.41
C LEU A 16 10.86 -8.34 4.44
N VAL A 17 9.84 -7.83 5.12
CA VAL A 17 9.05 -8.62 6.09
C VAL A 17 8.30 -9.75 5.37
N ALA A 18 7.64 -9.47 4.25
CA ALA A 18 6.94 -10.48 3.48
C ALA A 18 7.89 -11.56 2.94
N ALA A 19 9.10 -11.19 2.51
CA ALA A 19 10.14 -12.13 2.11
C ALA A 19 10.57 -13.04 3.27
N ALA A 20 10.81 -12.47 4.46
CA ALA A 20 11.14 -13.22 5.67
C ALA A 20 10.02 -14.17 6.12
N MET A 21 8.77 -13.77 5.93
CA MET A 21 7.58 -14.57 6.25
C MET A 21 7.20 -15.59 5.17
N GLY A 22 7.91 -15.63 4.04
CA GLY A 22 7.56 -16.50 2.92
C GLY A 22 6.24 -16.14 2.24
N LEU A 23 5.84 -14.87 2.24
CA LEU A 23 4.65 -14.35 1.57
C LEU A 23 4.97 -13.85 0.15
N SER A 24 3.93 -13.45 -0.58
CA SER A 24 4.00 -12.87 -1.93
C SER A 24 3.61 -11.38 -1.90
N PRO A 25 4.58 -10.45 -1.82
CA PRO A 25 4.36 -9.01 -1.80
C PRO A 25 4.31 -8.36 -3.19
N CYS A 26 3.51 -7.30 -3.36
CA CYS A 26 3.54 -6.43 -4.54
C CYS A 26 3.12 -4.99 -4.21
N ALA A 27 4.03 -4.02 -4.40
CA ALA A 27 3.67 -2.60 -4.38
C ALA A 27 2.89 -2.22 -5.63
N LEU A 28 1.86 -1.39 -5.47
CA LEU A 28 1.06 -0.88 -6.58
C LEU A 28 1.44 0.57 -6.92
N GLY A 29 1.57 0.85 -8.22
CA GLY A 29 1.91 2.18 -8.74
C GLY A 29 0.70 3.11 -8.91
N GLY A 30 -0.52 2.63 -8.64
CA GLY A 30 -1.75 3.41 -8.79
C GLY A 30 -2.93 2.75 -8.08
N GLY A 31 -3.98 3.53 -7.87
CA GLY A 31 -5.19 3.18 -7.13
C GLY A 31 -6.31 4.21 -7.37
N ASP A 32 -7.54 3.89 -6.94
CA ASP A 32 -8.71 4.77 -7.07
C ASP A 32 -9.05 5.42 -5.72
N ALA A 33 -8.56 6.63 -5.51
CA ALA A 33 -8.76 7.38 -4.27
C ALA A 33 -10.23 7.76 -4.01
N ASP A 34 -11.04 7.92 -5.07
CA ASP A 34 -12.47 8.23 -4.94
C ASP A 34 -13.26 6.99 -4.51
N LEU A 35 -12.91 5.82 -5.06
CA LEU A 35 -13.43 4.55 -4.60
C LEU A 35 -13.10 4.33 -3.12
N LEU A 36 -11.84 4.55 -2.72
CA LEU A 36 -11.44 4.39 -1.32
C LEU A 36 -12.18 5.34 -0.40
N THR A 37 -12.26 6.63 -0.76
CA THR A 37 -13.02 7.66 -0.03
C THR A 37 -14.46 7.21 0.23
N ARG A 38 -15.14 6.66 -0.79
CA ARG A 38 -16.49 6.09 -0.64
C ARG A 38 -16.53 4.85 0.24
N ALA A 39 -15.52 3.99 0.16
CA ALA A 39 -15.46 2.73 0.91
C ALA A 39 -15.20 2.94 2.41
N ILE A 40 -14.35 3.90 2.79
CA ILE A 40 -13.97 4.15 4.19
C ILE A 40 -14.76 5.29 4.84
N GLY A 41 -15.48 6.10 4.04
CA GLY A 41 -16.29 7.22 4.52
C GLY A 41 -15.49 8.45 4.96
N ILE A 42 -14.19 8.51 4.65
CA ILE A 42 -13.31 9.63 4.99
C ILE A 42 -13.12 10.51 3.76
N PRO A 43 -13.45 11.82 3.81
CA PRO A 43 -13.27 12.71 2.67
C PRO A 43 -11.80 12.89 2.26
N TYR A 44 -11.53 12.96 0.96
CA TYR A 44 -10.17 13.07 0.40
C TYR A 44 -9.34 14.27 0.91
N HIS A 45 -10.01 15.35 1.32
CA HIS A 45 -9.34 16.55 1.84
C HIS A 45 -8.91 16.41 3.31
N VAL A 46 -9.44 15.40 4.01
CA VAL A 46 -9.01 15.02 5.36
C VAL A 46 -7.93 13.96 5.26
N GLU A 47 -8.17 12.90 4.48
CA GLU A 47 -7.24 11.79 4.30
C GLU A 47 -7.46 11.14 2.93
N SER A 48 -6.38 10.82 2.23
CA SER A 48 -6.40 10.13 0.93
C SER A 48 -5.35 9.03 0.90
N ALA A 49 -5.60 7.97 0.15
CA ALA A 49 -4.57 6.99 -0.16
C ALA A 49 -3.39 7.67 -0.88
N VAL A 50 -2.18 7.33 -0.44
CA VAL A 50 -0.91 7.77 -1.01
C VAL A 50 -0.04 6.60 -1.48
N GLY A 51 -0.53 5.37 -1.29
CA GLY A 51 0.10 4.13 -1.69
C GLY A 51 -0.80 2.92 -1.40
N GLU A 52 -0.64 1.86 -2.18
CA GLU A 52 -1.33 0.59 -2.04
C GLU A 52 -0.36 -0.58 -2.20
N PHE A 53 -0.63 -1.67 -1.49
CA PHE A 53 0.26 -2.84 -1.44
C PHE A 53 -0.59 -4.11 -1.37
N LEU A 54 -0.37 -5.02 -2.32
CA LEU A 54 -0.98 -6.35 -2.29
C LEU A 54 -0.08 -7.32 -1.53
N LEU A 55 -0.70 -8.14 -0.69
CA LEU A 55 -0.03 -9.20 0.04
C LEU A 55 -0.84 -10.49 -0.09
N GLY A 56 -0.19 -11.55 -0.58
CA GLY A 56 -0.79 -12.87 -0.73
C GLY A 56 0.01 -13.96 -0.04
N SER A 57 -0.61 -15.13 0.12
CA SER A 57 0.09 -16.36 0.46
C SER A 57 0.99 -16.81 -0.69
N ARG A 58 2.16 -17.40 -0.39
CA ARG A 58 2.99 -18.06 -1.40
C ARG A 58 2.37 -19.41 -1.78
N ARG A 59 2.12 -19.63 -3.07
CA ARG A 59 1.85 -20.97 -3.61
C ARG A 59 3.18 -21.59 -4.00
N LEU A 60 3.47 -22.77 -3.44
CA LEU A 60 4.56 -23.64 -3.85
C LEU A 60 4.22 -24.31 -5.20
#